data_AF-A0A7S2JVG9-F1
#
_entry.id   AF-A0A7S2JVG9-F1
#
_cell.length_a   1.000
_cell.length_b   1.000
_cell.length_c   1.000
_cell.angle_alpha   90.00
_cell.angle_beta   90.00
_cell.angle_gamma   90.00
#
_symmetry.space_group_name_H-M   'P 1'
#
loop_
_entity.id
_entity.type
_entity.pdbx_description
1 polymer ?
#
loop_
_entity_poly.entity_id
_entity_poly.type
_entity_poly.pdbx_seq_one_letter_code
_entity_poly.pdbx_strand_id
1 'polypeptide(L)'
;TFRDPSIFLDQLRKGLKEGEVVTTQVAPAGDTTQRTQSGRAKGTETSQEDQRFSVTQLKAPTMCNRGARTDDLLEISYVGSVVETGTIFDGSAITIDGKGIPGRGNDVSLFFVLGKQPFGQFPPGWDVGLEGMCVGERRRVVIPPVLAYGSVGVPRRNIPPDATLQYDITLISINGLALPQ
;
A
#
# COMPACT_ATOMS: atom_id res chain seq x y z
N THR A 1 10.17 -9.04 -6.86
CA THR A 1 10.41 -7.64 -7.31
C THR A 1 9.31 -7.23 -8.27
N PHE A 2 8.96 -5.95 -8.37
CA PHE A 2 7.96 -5.49 -9.34
C PHE A 2 8.39 -5.79 -10.78
N ARG A 3 7.43 -6.14 -11.63
CA ARG A 3 7.62 -6.17 -13.08
C ARG A 3 7.57 -4.72 -13.57
N ASP A 4 8.67 -4.25 -14.15
CA ASP A 4 8.83 -2.89 -14.70
C ASP A 4 8.47 -1.73 -13.73
N PRO A 5 9.17 -1.63 -12.58
CA PRO A 5 8.85 -0.63 -11.54
C PRO A 5 8.85 0.81 -12.07
N SER A 6 9.75 1.15 -13.00
CA SER A 6 9.85 2.51 -13.54
C SER A 6 8.59 2.94 -14.30
N ILE A 7 8.01 2.05 -15.13
CA ILE A 7 6.80 2.38 -15.90
C ILE A 7 5.62 2.63 -14.95
N PHE A 8 5.47 1.74 -13.96
CA PHE A 8 4.41 1.84 -12.98
C PHE A 8 4.54 3.11 -12.13
N LEU A 9 5.73 3.41 -11.63
CA LEU A 9 5.99 4.64 -10.87
C LEU A 9 5.77 5.90 -11.72
N ASP A 10 6.14 5.86 -13.00
CA ASP A 10 5.89 6.99 -13.92
C ASP A 10 4.40 7.21 -14.17
N GLN A 11 3.58 6.15 -14.22
CA GLN A 11 2.12 6.28 -14.28
C GLN A 11 1.58 6.95 -13.02
N LEU A 12 2.03 6.52 -11.83
CA LEU A 12 1.60 7.12 -10.57
C LEU A 12 2.01 8.60 -10.45
N ARG A 13 3.23 8.94 -10.87
CA ARG A 13 3.77 10.31 -10.82
C ARG A 13 3.11 11.28 -11.80
N LYS A 14 2.59 10.78 -12.93
CA LYS A 14 1.80 11.58 -13.87
C LYS A 14 0.43 11.97 -13.30
N GLY A 15 0.03 11.36 -12.19
CA GLY A 15 -1.28 11.53 -11.58
C GLY A 15 -2.29 10.56 -12.20
N LEU A 16 -3.24 10.16 -11.36
CA LEU A 16 -4.36 9.30 -11.74
C LEU A 16 -5.63 10.15 -11.86
N LYS A 17 -6.59 9.69 -12.65
CA LYS A 17 -7.97 10.18 -12.64
C LYS A 17 -8.77 9.46 -11.56
N GLU A 18 -9.83 10.09 -11.06
CA GLU A 18 -10.70 9.46 -10.08
C GLU A 18 -11.33 8.18 -10.65
N GLY A 19 -11.25 7.09 -9.89
CA GLY A 19 -11.65 5.75 -10.32
C GLY A 19 -10.63 5.01 -11.19
N GLU A 20 -9.55 5.66 -11.65
CA GLU A 20 -8.50 5.01 -12.42
C GLU A 20 -7.73 4.01 -11.57
N VAL A 21 -7.53 2.81 -12.12
CA VAL A 21 -6.76 1.73 -11.50
C VAL A 21 -5.51 1.48 -12.32
N VAL A 22 -4.36 1.60 -11.67
CA VAL A 22 -3.07 1.18 -12.25
C VAL A 22 -2.62 -0.07 -11.53
N THR A 23 -2.09 -1.04 -12.27
CA THR A 23 -1.68 -2.32 -11.71
C THR A 23 -0.31 -2.75 -12.22
N THR A 24 0.41 -3.51 -11.40
CA THR A 24 1.62 -4.20 -11.81
C THR A 24 1.71 -5.57 -11.14
N GLN A 25 2.41 -6.50 -11.77
CA GLN A 25 2.70 -7.82 -11.22
C GLN A 25 3.96 -7.78 -10.35
N VAL A 26 3.99 -8.59 -9.30
CA VAL A 26 5.15 -8.70 -8.41
C VAL A 26 5.68 -10.12 -8.44
N ALA A 27 6.94 -10.28 -8.83
CA ALA A 27 7.61 -11.58 -8.75
C ALA A 27 7.87 -11.95 -7.28
N PRO A 28 7.68 -13.23 -6.89
CA PRO A 28 8.05 -13.73 -5.56
C PRO A 28 9.53 -13.44 -5.23
N ALA A 29 9.83 -13.17 -3.97
CA ALA A 29 11.22 -13.11 -3.51
C ALA A 29 11.81 -14.52 -3.58
N GLY A 30 12.63 -14.79 -4.60
CA GLY A 30 13.25 -16.11 -4.81
C GLY A 30 13.45 -16.52 -6.27
N ASP A 31 12.89 -15.80 -7.26
CA ASP A 31 13.12 -16.09 -8.67
C ASP A 31 14.49 -15.55 -9.15
N THR A 32 15.54 -16.18 -8.64
CA THR A 32 16.91 -16.18 -9.21
C THR A 32 17.19 -17.50 -9.94
N THR A 33 16.18 -18.34 -10.14
CA THR A 33 16.31 -19.63 -10.78
C THR A 33 16.54 -19.49 -12.28
N GLN A 34 17.81 -19.44 -12.67
CA GLN A 34 18.21 -20.12 -13.89
C GLN A 34 17.70 -21.57 -13.78
N ARG A 35 16.79 -21.91 -14.69
CA ARG A 35 16.10 -23.19 -14.75
C ARG A 35 17.11 -24.32 -15.01
N THR A 36 17.67 -24.91 -13.96
CA THR A 36 18.29 -26.24 -14.05
C THR A 36 17.29 -27.29 -13.60
N GLN A 37 17.05 -28.25 -14.49
CA GLN A 37 16.11 -29.34 -14.32
C GLN A 37 16.44 -30.17 -13.06
N SER A 38 15.37 -30.65 -12.41
CA SER A 38 15.34 -31.68 -11.36
C SER A 38 15.43 -31.17 -9.91
N GLY A 39 14.29 -31.15 -9.22
CA GLY A 39 14.21 -30.97 -7.77
C GLY A 39 12.80 -30.65 -7.29
N ARG A 40 12.05 -31.66 -6.86
CA ARG A 40 10.69 -31.54 -6.32
C ARG A 40 10.73 -30.89 -4.93
N ALA A 41 10.27 -29.64 -4.80
CA ALA A 41 9.98 -29.02 -3.51
C ALA A 41 8.47 -29.11 -3.22
N LYS A 42 8.12 -29.64 -2.06
CA LYS A 42 6.75 -29.78 -1.56
C LYS A 42 6.48 -28.57 -0.65
N GLY A 43 6.15 -27.43 -1.26
CA GLY A 43 5.63 -26.24 -0.58
C GLY A 43 4.30 -25.89 -1.23
N THR A 44 3.33 -25.43 -0.44
CA THR A 44 2.06 -24.92 -0.96
C THR A 44 2.38 -23.80 -1.95
N GLU A 45 2.22 -24.10 -3.24
CA GLU A 45 2.33 -23.15 -4.33
C GLU A 45 1.19 -22.13 -4.17
N THR A 46 1.41 -21.04 -3.43
CA THR A 46 0.67 -19.81 -3.70
C THR A 46 0.91 -19.53 -5.18
N SER A 47 -0.11 -19.63 -6.02
CA SER A 47 0.03 -19.50 -7.47
C SER A 47 0.83 -18.22 -7.75
N GLN A 48 2.05 -18.40 -8.24
CA GLN A 48 2.98 -17.30 -8.50
C GLN A 48 2.47 -16.36 -9.61
N GLU A 49 1.37 -16.72 -10.27
CA GLU A 49 0.73 -15.98 -11.36
C GLU A 49 -0.10 -14.76 -10.92
N ASP A 50 -0.56 -14.68 -9.66
CA ASP A 50 -1.62 -13.72 -9.29
C ASP A 50 -1.22 -12.63 -8.28
N GLN A 51 0.06 -12.51 -7.92
CA GLN A 51 0.52 -11.44 -7.00
C GLN A 51 0.49 -10.07 -7.70
N ARG A 52 -0.68 -9.45 -7.66
CA ARG A 52 -1.00 -8.17 -8.27
C ARG A 52 -0.96 -7.06 -7.23
N PHE A 53 -0.17 -6.04 -7.50
CA PHE A 53 -0.23 -4.76 -6.81
C PHE A 53 -1.11 -3.81 -7.60
N SER A 54 -1.99 -3.06 -6.93
CA SER A 54 -2.80 -2.04 -7.60
C SER A 54 -2.95 -0.78 -6.75
N VAL A 55 -3.10 0.33 -7.46
CA VAL A 55 -3.42 1.63 -6.88
C VAL A 55 -4.64 2.17 -7.61
N THR A 56 -5.62 2.64 -6.85
CA THR A 56 -6.81 3.29 -7.36
C THR A 56 -6.96 4.66 -6.72
N GLN A 57 -7.21 5.71 -7.50
CA GLN A 57 -7.59 6.99 -6.91
C GLN A 57 -9.08 6.95 -6.56
N LEU A 58 -9.40 6.95 -5.27
CA LEU A 58 -10.78 6.96 -4.77
C LEU A 58 -11.37 8.36 -4.74
N LYS A 59 -10.54 9.38 -4.50
CA LYS A 59 -10.94 10.78 -4.48
C LYS A 59 -9.81 11.63 -5.05
N ALA A 60 -10.11 12.43 -6.06
CA ALA A 60 -9.18 13.40 -6.62
C ALA A 60 -8.90 14.56 -5.63
N PRO A 61 -7.69 15.12 -5.62
CA PRO A 61 -7.40 16.34 -4.88
C PRO A 61 -8.08 17.55 -5.55
N THR A 62 -8.41 18.59 -4.78
CA THR A 62 -8.92 19.86 -5.35
C THR A 62 -7.89 20.52 -6.27
N MET A 63 -6.61 20.41 -5.91
CA MET A 63 -5.49 20.89 -6.71
C MET A 63 -4.23 20.06 -6.40
N CYS A 64 -3.33 19.92 -7.36
CA CYS A 64 -2.05 19.25 -7.15
C CYS A 64 -0.88 20.06 -7.69
N ASN A 65 -0.16 20.74 -6.80
CA ASN A 65 1.05 21.48 -7.15
C ASN A 65 2.27 20.54 -7.29
N ARG A 66 2.29 19.47 -6.48
CA ARG A 66 3.29 18.40 -6.51
C ARG A 66 2.69 17.13 -5.90
N GLY A 67 3.11 15.98 -6.41
CA GLY A 67 2.91 14.69 -5.77
C GLY A 67 4.04 14.37 -4.78
N ALA A 68 3.76 13.45 -3.86
CA ALA A 68 4.72 12.86 -2.94
C ALA A 68 5.88 12.17 -3.69
N ARG A 69 7.09 12.26 -3.12
CA ARG A 69 8.30 11.61 -3.64
C ARG A 69 9.11 11.01 -2.49
N THR A 70 10.01 10.09 -2.80
CA THR A 70 10.99 9.60 -1.85
C THR A 70 11.61 10.74 -1.03
N ASP A 71 11.79 10.50 0.27
CA ASP A 71 12.25 11.43 1.31
C ASP A 71 11.22 12.43 1.84
N ASP A 72 10.04 12.55 1.24
CA ASP A 72 8.98 13.37 1.82
C ASP A 72 8.46 12.76 3.13
N LEU A 73 8.24 13.62 4.13
CA LEU A 73 7.46 13.32 5.31
C LEU A 73 5.97 13.51 4.97
N LEU A 74 5.25 12.40 4.86
CA LEU A 74 3.82 12.38 4.63
C LEU A 74 3.08 12.32 5.95
N GLU A 75 2.04 13.14 6.08
CA GLU A 75 1.01 12.93 7.09
C GLU A 75 -0.20 12.30 6.39
N ILE A 76 -0.68 11.17 6.90
CA ILE A 76 -1.77 10.43 6.29
C ILE A 76 -2.84 10.04 7.31
N SER A 77 -4.07 9.86 6.87
CA SER A 77 -5.04 9.01 7.56
C SER A 77 -5.29 7.75 6.73
N TYR A 78 -5.53 6.62 7.39
CA TYR A 78 -5.69 5.36 6.67
C TYR A 78 -6.61 4.36 7.37
N VAL A 79 -7.06 3.37 6.61
CA VAL A 79 -7.67 2.13 7.11
C VAL A 79 -7.05 0.95 6.39
N GLY A 80 -6.58 -0.03 7.15
CA GLY A 80 -6.05 -1.29 6.65
C GLY A 80 -7.04 -2.44 6.88
N SER A 81 -7.32 -3.20 5.82
CA SER A 81 -8.18 -4.39 5.88
C SER A 81 -7.61 -5.57 5.11
N VAL A 82 -7.97 -6.78 5.50
CA VAL A 82 -7.70 -8.00 4.71
C VAL A 82 -8.71 -8.06 3.56
N VAL A 83 -8.26 -8.21 2.32
CA VAL A 83 -9.13 -8.19 1.12
C VAL A 83 -10.17 -9.30 1.17
N GLU A 84 -9.74 -10.51 1.51
CA GLU A 84 -10.55 -11.72 1.42
C GLU A 84 -11.70 -11.74 2.43
N THR A 85 -11.49 -11.15 3.62
CA THR A 85 -12.48 -11.16 4.71
C THR A 85 -13.13 -9.80 4.96
N GLY A 86 -12.56 -8.71 4.43
CA GLY A 86 -12.94 -7.33 4.77
C GLY A 86 -12.60 -6.93 6.21
N THR A 87 -11.88 -7.76 6.96
CA THR A 87 -11.56 -7.49 8.37
C THR A 87 -10.60 -6.32 8.47
N ILE A 88 -11.01 -5.26 9.16
CA ILE A 88 -10.14 -4.12 9.48
C ILE A 88 -9.20 -4.52 10.61
N PHE A 89 -7.90 -4.34 10.40
CA PHE A 89 -6.86 -4.72 11.36
C PHE A 89 -6.05 -3.54 11.89
N ASP A 90 -6.10 -2.39 11.21
CA ASP A 90 -5.37 -1.18 11.59
C ASP A 90 -6.02 0.07 10.97
N GLY A 91 -5.72 1.24 11.52
CA GLY A 91 -6.20 2.51 10.99
C GLY A 91 -5.90 3.71 11.88
N SER A 92 -6.24 4.89 11.37
CA SER A 92 -6.30 6.15 12.11
C SER A 92 -7.66 6.28 12.81
N ALA A 93 -7.75 7.11 13.86
CA ALA A 93 -8.99 7.42 14.57
C ALA A 93 -9.92 8.25 13.67
N ILE A 94 -10.69 7.55 12.83
CA ILE A 94 -11.59 8.15 11.83
C ILE A 94 -12.99 7.54 11.91
N THR A 95 -13.97 8.23 11.34
CA THR A 95 -15.33 7.71 11.18
C THR A 95 -15.60 7.44 9.70
N ILE A 96 -15.99 6.22 9.37
CA ILE A 96 -16.47 5.84 8.04
C ILE A 96 -17.94 5.46 8.17
N ASP A 97 -18.83 6.14 7.45
CA ASP A 97 -20.27 5.86 7.42
C ASP A 97 -20.91 5.76 8.82
N GLY A 98 -20.50 6.64 9.75
CA GLY A 98 -20.96 6.65 11.13
C GLY A 98 -20.32 5.60 12.04
N LYS A 99 -19.45 4.73 11.52
CA LYS A 99 -18.69 3.74 12.28
C LYS A 99 -17.29 4.26 12.58
N GLY A 100 -16.96 4.36 13.87
CA GLY A 100 -15.61 4.70 14.33
C GLY A 100 -14.62 3.57 14.10
N ILE A 101 -13.49 3.88 13.48
CA ILE A 101 -12.30 3.03 13.41
C ILE A 101 -11.35 3.54 14.50
N PRO A 102 -10.98 2.71 15.49
CA PRO A 102 -10.04 3.15 16.52
C PRO A 102 -8.66 3.36 15.91
N GLY A 103 -8.05 4.51 16.22
CA GLY A 103 -6.67 4.78 15.84
C GLY A 103 -5.69 4.01 16.70
N ARG A 104 -4.52 3.68 16.15
CA ARG A 104 -3.38 3.26 16.97
C ARG A 104 -3.10 4.34 18.02
N GLY A 105 -3.22 4.01 19.31
CA GLY A 105 -3.01 5.00 20.38
C GLY A 105 -3.99 6.18 20.38
N ASN A 106 -5.13 6.08 19.68
CA ASN A 106 -6.07 7.18 19.38
C ASN A 106 -5.53 8.25 18.41
N ASP A 107 -4.47 7.95 17.65
CA ASP A 107 -3.91 8.87 16.66
C ASP A 107 -4.90 9.09 15.51
N VAL A 108 -5.17 10.35 15.15
CA VAL A 108 -6.06 10.74 14.03
C VAL A 108 -5.35 10.76 12.68
N SER A 109 -4.01 10.79 12.69
CA SER A 109 -3.13 10.73 11.52
C SER A 109 -1.84 9.98 11.87
N LEU A 110 -1.06 9.64 10.84
CA LEU A 110 0.22 8.96 10.96
C LEU A 110 1.27 9.70 10.11
N PHE A 111 2.47 9.85 10.66
CA PHE A 111 3.63 10.34 9.94
C PHE A 111 4.44 9.20 9.32
N PHE A 112 4.79 9.33 8.05
CA PHE A 112 5.48 8.32 7.27
C PHE A 112 6.49 9.00 6.32
N VAL A 113 7.76 8.61 6.40
CA VAL A 113 8.79 9.10 5.46
C VAL A 113 8.87 8.14 4.28
N LEU A 114 8.55 8.64 3.09
CA LEU A 114 8.42 7.83 1.89
C LEU A 114 9.77 7.24 1.45
N GLY A 115 9.85 5.91 1.33
CA GLY A 115 11.06 5.20 0.88
C GLY A 115 12.14 5.02 1.95
N LYS A 116 11.89 5.41 3.21
CA LYS A 116 12.87 5.37 4.30
C LYS A 116 12.43 4.56 5.52
N GLN A 117 11.42 3.71 5.39
CA GLN A 117 10.89 3.01 6.55
C GLN A 117 11.82 1.90 7.06
N PRO A 118 11.97 1.77 8.39
CA PRO A 118 12.57 0.60 9.00
C PRO A 118 11.85 -0.69 8.55
N PHE A 119 12.63 -1.72 8.24
CA PHE A 119 12.11 -3.02 7.86
C PHE A 119 11.13 -3.55 8.93
N GLY A 120 9.92 -3.91 8.51
CA GLY A 120 8.89 -4.48 9.39
C GLY A 120 7.98 -3.47 10.11
N GLN A 121 8.18 -2.16 9.96
CA GLN A 121 7.28 -1.17 10.55
C GLN A 121 5.97 -0.99 9.76
N PHE A 122 6.09 -0.90 8.42
CA PHE A 122 4.98 -0.77 7.48
C PHE A 122 5.15 -1.75 6.31
N PRO A 123 4.07 -2.11 5.60
CA PRO A 123 4.16 -2.93 4.40
C PRO A 123 5.07 -2.26 3.34
N PRO A 124 6.03 -2.98 2.74
CA PRO A 124 6.86 -2.46 1.65
C PRO A 124 6.05 -1.85 0.48
N GLY A 125 4.83 -2.33 0.25
CA GLY A 125 3.95 -1.78 -0.77
C GLY A 125 3.56 -0.31 -0.58
N TRP A 126 3.69 0.26 0.63
CA TRP A 126 3.41 1.69 0.87
C TRP A 126 4.39 2.60 0.14
N ASP A 127 5.68 2.22 0.09
CA ASP A 127 6.70 3.02 -0.59
C ASP A 127 6.41 3.23 -2.07
N VAL A 128 5.70 2.29 -2.69
CA VAL A 128 5.30 2.36 -4.10
C VAL A 128 3.92 2.97 -4.26
N GLY A 129 2.94 2.58 -3.44
CA GLY A 129 1.54 3.01 -3.60
C GLY A 129 1.31 4.50 -3.33
N LEU A 130 2.19 5.11 -2.53
CA LEU A 130 2.09 6.52 -2.14
C LEU A 130 2.88 7.46 -3.06
N GLU A 131 3.71 6.93 -3.95
CA GLU A 131 4.47 7.77 -4.90
C GLU A 131 3.51 8.59 -5.78
N GLY A 132 3.81 9.88 -5.93
CA GLY A 132 3.01 10.79 -6.75
C GLY A 132 1.67 11.21 -6.15
N MET A 133 1.34 10.78 -4.93
CA MET A 133 0.07 11.15 -4.29
C MET A 133 0.02 12.64 -3.95
N CYS A 134 -1.10 13.29 -4.23
CA CYS A 134 -1.31 14.71 -4.00
C CYS A 134 -2.02 14.95 -2.66
N VAL A 135 -1.75 16.08 -2.01
CA VAL A 135 -2.46 16.44 -0.77
C VAL A 135 -3.96 16.55 -1.03
N GLY A 136 -4.78 15.97 -0.14
CA GLY A 136 -6.24 15.88 -0.27
C GLY A 136 -6.74 14.71 -1.13
N GLU A 137 -5.85 14.02 -1.84
CA GLU A 137 -6.17 12.79 -2.57
C GLU A 137 -6.49 11.65 -1.59
N ARG A 138 -7.41 10.76 -1.98
CA ARG A 138 -7.58 9.45 -1.34
C ARG A 138 -7.30 8.33 -2.34
N ARG A 139 -6.48 7.36 -1.94
CA ARG A 139 -6.14 6.17 -2.73
C ARG A 139 -6.57 4.90 -2.04
N ARG A 140 -6.86 3.88 -2.83
CA ARG A 140 -6.85 2.48 -2.43
C ARG A 140 -5.59 1.84 -2.95
N VAL A 141 -4.85 1.17 -2.08
CA VAL A 141 -3.64 0.41 -2.41
C VAL A 141 -3.88 -1.05 -2.04
N VAL A 142 -3.90 -1.94 -3.03
CA VAL A 142 -4.01 -3.39 -2.82
C VAL A 142 -2.61 -4.00 -2.90
N ILE A 143 -2.20 -4.63 -1.81
CA ILE A 143 -0.84 -5.07 -1.56
C ILE A 143 -0.83 -6.59 -1.45
N PRO A 144 -0.18 -7.30 -2.40
CA PRO A 144 -0.08 -8.74 -2.35
C PRO A 144 0.85 -9.18 -1.20
N PRO A 145 0.78 -10.45 -0.77
CA PRO A 145 1.51 -10.94 0.41
C PRO A 145 3.02 -10.65 0.39
N VAL A 146 3.67 -10.75 -0.78
CA VAL A 146 5.11 -10.50 -0.94
C VAL A 146 5.52 -9.05 -0.65
N LEU A 147 4.59 -8.11 -0.73
CA LEU A 147 4.78 -6.69 -0.38
C LEU A 147 4.06 -6.30 0.92
N ALA A 148 3.50 -7.29 1.62
CA ALA A 148 2.80 -7.16 2.89
C ALA A 148 3.54 -7.92 3.99
N TYR A 149 2.89 -8.88 4.66
CA TYR A 149 3.45 -9.66 5.77
C TYR A 149 3.76 -11.13 5.40
N GLY A 150 3.70 -11.46 4.11
CA GLY A 150 4.09 -12.76 3.56
C GLY A 150 3.37 -13.97 4.16
N SER A 151 4.02 -15.12 4.07
CA SER A 151 3.50 -16.43 4.53
C SER A 151 3.41 -16.59 6.05
N VAL A 152 3.90 -15.61 6.82
CA VAL A 152 3.78 -15.63 8.28
C VAL A 152 2.54 -14.87 8.74
N GLY A 153 2.16 -13.81 8.04
CA GLY A 153 1.11 -12.90 8.48
C GLY A 153 1.47 -12.18 9.79
N VAL A 154 0.45 -11.68 10.50
CA VAL A 154 0.61 -11.03 11.82
C VAL A 154 -0.55 -11.48 12.73
N PRO A 155 -0.42 -12.63 13.43
CA PRO A 155 -1.50 -13.18 14.24
C PRO A 155 -2.05 -12.21 15.31
N ARG A 156 -1.18 -11.38 15.91
CA ARG A 156 -1.58 -10.38 16.92
C ARG A 156 -2.48 -9.26 16.37
N ARG A 157 -2.52 -9.08 15.05
CA ARG A 157 -3.39 -8.13 14.34
C ARG A 157 -4.43 -8.84 13.47
N ASN A 158 -4.66 -10.13 13.69
CA ASN A 158 -5.59 -10.95 12.92
C ASN A 158 -5.30 -10.95 11.40
N ILE A 159 -4.04 -10.73 11.00
CA ILE A 159 -3.62 -10.82 9.61
C ILE A 159 -3.17 -12.26 9.37
N PRO A 160 -3.87 -13.05 8.54
CA PRO A 160 -3.48 -14.44 8.29
C PRO A 160 -2.19 -14.52 7.43
N PRO A 161 -1.53 -15.68 7.42
CA PRO A 161 -0.56 -16.04 6.39
C PRO A 161 -1.08 -15.74 4.99
N ASP A 162 -0.20 -15.25 4.11
CA ASP A 162 -0.49 -15.02 2.70
C ASP A 162 -1.69 -14.09 2.43
N ALA A 163 -2.00 -13.20 3.38
CA ALA A 163 -3.10 -12.25 3.25
C ALA A 163 -2.79 -11.15 2.22
N THR A 164 -3.74 -10.87 1.33
CA THR A 164 -3.74 -9.64 0.53
C THR A 164 -4.30 -8.50 1.38
N LEU A 165 -3.59 -7.38 1.45
CA LEU A 165 -4.03 -6.24 2.22
C LEU A 165 -4.59 -5.16 1.31
N GLN A 166 -5.60 -4.46 1.79
CA GLN A 166 -6.11 -3.24 1.20
C GLN A 166 -5.89 -2.10 2.17
N TYR A 167 -5.39 -0.98 1.66
CA TYR A 167 -5.27 0.26 2.40
C TYR A 167 -6.01 1.37 1.68
N ASP A 168 -6.98 1.98 2.35
CA ASP A 168 -7.57 3.24 1.92
C ASP A 168 -6.83 4.36 2.65
N ILE A 169 -6.08 5.19 1.93
CA ILE A 169 -5.16 6.19 2.47
C ILE A 169 -5.56 7.57 1.95
N THR A 170 -5.63 8.56 2.83
CA THR A 170 -5.79 9.98 2.48
C THR A 170 -4.52 10.73 2.84
N LEU A 171 -3.99 11.52 1.90
CA LEU A 171 -2.79 12.33 2.13
C LEU A 171 -3.20 13.70 2.70
N ILE A 172 -2.76 13.99 3.93
CA ILE A 172 -3.11 15.21 4.68
C ILE A 172 -2.10 16.31 4.42
N SER A 173 -0.79 15.98 4.44
CA SER A 173 0.26 16.97 4.18
C SER A 173 1.54 16.32 3.64
N ILE A 174 2.35 17.12 2.93
CA ILE A 174 3.72 16.77 2.50
C ILE A 174 4.67 17.77 3.15
N ASN A 175 5.59 17.30 3.99
CA ASN A 175 6.55 18.13 4.74
C ASN A 175 5.87 19.28 5.51
N GLY A 176 4.69 19.01 6.09
CA GLY A 176 3.89 20.01 6.80
C GLY A 176 3.10 20.97 5.90
N LEU A 177 3.18 20.83 4.57
CA LEU A 177 2.35 21.60 3.63
C LEU A 177 1.02 20.87 3.41
N ALA A 178 -0.06 21.44 3.95
CA ALA A 178 -1.43 20.99 3.74
C ALA A 178 -2.17 21.90 2.75
N LEU A 179 -3.29 21.42 2.18
CA LEU A 179 -4.20 22.30 1.45
C LEU A 179 -4.91 23.26 2.42
N PRO A 180 -5.19 24.52 2.02
CA PRO A 180 -6.06 25.40 2.79
C PRO A 180 -7.42 24.71 3.01
N GLN A 181 -7.92 24.74 4.25
CA GLN A 181 -9.25 24.22 4.58
C GLN A 181 -10.35 25.20 4.19
#